data_AF-A0A7V9PDL9-F1
#
_entry.id   AF-A0A7V9PDL9-F1
#
_cell.length_a   1.000
_cell.length_b   1.000
_cell.length_c   1.000
_cell.angle_alpha   90.00
_cell.angle_beta   90.00
_cell.angle_gamma   90.00
#
_symmetry.space_group_name_H-M   'P 1'
#
loop_
_entity.id
_entity.type
_entity.pdbx_description
1 polymer ?
#
loop_
_entity_poly.entity_id
_entity_poly.type
_entity_poly.pdbx_seq_one_letter_code
_entity_poly.pdbx_strand_id
1 'polypeptide(L)' 'MCEEHEPLGELARRAMARPAPWRWDPLLWCDVLGRLRGAVPLDRLIVRLSAAVEIDNDMRRAP' A
#
# COMPACT_ATOMS: atom_id res chain seq x y z
N MET A 1 -10.07 6.07 5.16
CA MET A 1 -10.21 6.51 3.76
C MET A 1 -8.82 6.46 3.15
N CYS A 2 -8.61 5.79 2.01
CA CYS A 2 -7.35 5.89 1.28
C CYS A 2 -7.38 7.19 0.47
N GLU A 3 -6.61 8.18 0.90
CA GLU A 3 -6.34 9.36 0.09
C GLU A 3 -5.39 9.01 -1.05
N GLU A 4 -5.49 9.73 -2.16
CA GLU A 4 -4.69 9.52 -3.38
C GLU A 4 -3.17 9.55 -3.12
N HIS A 5 -2.72 10.12 -2.00
CA HIS A 5 -1.31 10.31 -1.64
C HIS A 5 -0.93 9.67 -0.30
N GLU A 6 -1.70 8.69 0.18
CA GLU A 6 -1.37 7.97 1.41
C GLU A 6 0.00 7.26 1.30
N PRO A 7 0.91 7.40 2.29
CA PRO A 7 2.21 6.75 2.25
C PRO A 7 2.10 5.23 2.11
N LEU A 8 3.00 4.63 1.31
CA LEU A 8 2.98 3.20 1.00
C LEU A 8 2.95 2.30 2.24
N GLY A 9 3.71 2.66 3.28
CA GLY A 9 3.74 1.92 4.54
C GLY A 9 2.42 1.97 5.34
N GLU A 10 1.69 3.10 5.27
CA GLU A 10 0.37 3.23 5.89
C GLU A 10 -0.67 2.36 5.17
N LEU A 11 -0.62 2.40 3.84
CA LEU A 11 -1.45 1.57 2.97
C LEU A 11 -1.26 0.08 3.29
N ALA A 12 0.00 -0.35 3.43
CA ALA A 12 0.39 -1.71 3.82
C ALA A 12 -0.10 -2.10 5.21
N ARG A 13 0.09 -1.21 6.20
CA ARG A 13 -0.34 -1.46 7.58
C ARG A 13 -1.85 -1.70 7.63
N ARG A 14 -2.63 -0.87 6.94
CA ARG A 14 -4.09 -1.02 6.86
C ARG A 14 -4.50 -2.31 6.16
N ALA A 15 -3.85 -2.66 5.05
CA ALA A 15 -4.09 -3.94 4.38
C ALA A 15 -3.97 -5.13 5.34
N MET A 16 -2.92 -5.12 6.17
CA MET A 16 -2.62 -6.20 7.12
C MET A 16 -3.49 -6.19 8.39
N ALA A 17 -4.01 -5.02 8.79
CA ALA A 17 -4.91 -4.88 9.93
C ALA A 17 -6.32 -5.46 9.67
N ARG A 18 -6.67 -5.75 8.41
CA ARG A 18 -7.96 -6.37 8.06
C ARG A 18 -8.09 -7.79 8.62
N PRO A 19 -9.33 -8.28 8.83
CA PRO A 19 -9.59 -9.69 9.13
C PRO A 19 -8.88 -10.61 8.14
N ALA A 20 -8.34 -11.74 8.62
CA ALA A 20 -7.57 -12.69 7.83
C ALA A 20 -8.15 -13.03 6.43
N PRO A 21 -9.46 -13.32 6.28
CA PRO A 21 -10.02 -13.63 4.96
C PRO A 21 -9.95 -12.46 3.97
N TRP A 22 -9.88 -11.21 4.45
CA TRP A 22 -9.93 -10.00 3.62
C TRP A 22 -8.58 -9.32 3.44
N ARG A 23 -7.51 -9.87 4.04
CA ARG A 23 -6.16 -9.29 3.91
C ARG A 23 -5.67 -9.29 2.48
N TRP A 24 -6.15 -10.23 1.67
CA TRP A 24 -5.78 -10.40 0.26
C TRP A 24 -6.69 -9.62 -0.69
N ASP A 25 -7.79 -9.05 -0.20
CA ASP A 25 -8.68 -8.25 -1.03
C ASP A 25 -7.98 -6.96 -1.49
N PRO A 26 -8.27 -6.46 -2.69
CA PRO A 26 -7.78 -5.17 -3.15
C PRO A 26 -8.10 -4.04 -2.17
N LEU A 27 -7.19 -3.09 -2.02
CA LEU A 27 -7.46 -1.86 -1.29
C LEU A 27 -8.19 -0.88 -2.19
N LEU A 28 -9.40 -0.49 -1.80
CA LEU A 28 -10.17 0.50 -2.53
C LEU A 28 -9.79 1.91 -2.08
N TRP A 29 -9.67 2.83 -3.05
CA TRP A 29 -9.52 4.25 -2.77
C TRP A 29 -10.72 5.02 -3.30
N CYS A 30 -11.20 5.94 -2.48
CA CYS A 30 -12.35 6.77 -2.76
C CYS A 30 -11.92 8.23 -2.69
N ASP A 31 -12.60 9.10 -3.43
CA ASP A 31 -12.43 10.54 -3.27
C ASP A 31 -13.07 11.03 -1.94
N VAL A 32 -12.91 12.33 -1.66
CA VAL A 32 -13.45 12.97 -0.46
C VAL A 32 -14.98 12.92 -0.35
N LEU A 33 -15.68 12.61 -1.45
CA LEU A 33 -17.13 12.43 -1.50
C LEU A 33 -17.54 10.96 -1.33
N GLY A 34 -16.58 10.07 -1.08
CA GLY A 34 -16.80 8.63 -0.92
C GLY A 34 -16.98 7.89 -2.24
N ARG A 35 -16.76 8.52 -3.40
CA ARG A 35 -16.90 7.84 -4.69
C ARG A 35 -15.67 6.99 -4.97
N LEU A 36 -15.87 5.76 -5.40
CA LEU A 36 -14.79 4.86 -5.77
C LEU A 36 -13.97 5.44 -6.94
N ARG A 37 -12.66 5.60 -6.76
CA ARG A 37 -11.73 6.07 -7.78
C ARG A 37 -10.85 4.95 -8.31
N GLY A 38 -10.68 3.88 -7.55
CA GLY A 38 -10.08 2.65 -8.05
C GLY A 38 -9.69 1.67 -6.95
N ALA A 39 -8.82 0.72 -7.32
CA ALA A 39 -8.36 -0.33 -6.44
C ALA A 39 -6.85 -0.55 -6.61
N VAL A 40 -6.18 -0.88 -5.51
CA VAL A 40 -4.79 -1.34 -5.47
C VAL A 40 -4.80 -2.83 -5.14
N PRO A 41 -4.51 -3.70 -6.12
CA PRO A 41 -4.29 -5.12 -5.89
C PRO A 41 -3.15 -5.35 -4.89
N LEU A 42 -3.28 -6.37 -4.01
CA LEU A 42 -2.32 -6.58 -2.93
C LEU A 42 -0.95 -7.06 -3.44
N ASP A 43 -0.91 -7.82 -4.53
CA ASP A 43 0.31 -8.22 -5.23
C ASP A 43 1.12 -7.00 -5.68
N ARG A 44 0.46 -5.98 -6.25
CA ARG A 44 1.11 -4.72 -6.62
C ARG A 44 1.64 -3.96 -5.40
N LEU A 45 0.90 -4.01 -4.29
CA LEU A 45 1.34 -3.41 -3.02
C LEU A 45 2.61 -4.09 -2.49
N ILE A 46 2.67 -5.41 -2.53
CA ILE A 46 3.83 -6.21 -2.10
C ILE A 46 5.05 -5.87 -2.96
N VAL A 47 4.91 -5.88 -4.30
CA VAL A 47 6.02 -5.54 -5.20
C VAL A 47 6.58 -4.15 -4.91
N ARG A 48 5.70 -3.16 -4.69
CA ARG A 48 6.13 -1.79 -4.36
C ARG A 48 6.84 -1.70 -3.01
N LEU A 49 6.38 -2.44 -2.00
CA LEU A 49 7.03 -2.48 -0.69
C LEU A 49 8.42 -3.09 -0.77
N SER A 50 8.57 -4.20 -1.50
CA SER A 50 9.87 -4.84 -1.73
C SER A 50 10.85 -3.89 -2.40
N ALA A 51 10.44 -3.21 -3.47
CA ALA A 51 11.27 -2.22 -4.15
C ALA A 51 11.68 -1.06 -3.24
N ALA A 52 10.78 -0.58 -2.37
CA ALA A 52 11.10 0.49 -1.42
C ALA A 52 12.17 0.07 -0.39
N VAL A 53 12.15 -1.20 0.05
CA VAL A 53 13.14 -1.75 0.98
C VAL A 53 14.50 -1.94 0.30
N GLU A 54 14.53 -2.34 -0.97
CA GLU A 54 15.78 -2.46 -1.74
C GLU A 54 16.47 -1.10 -1.90
N ILE A 55 15.72 -0.07 -2.29
CA ILE A 55 16.23 1.31 -2.41
C ILE A 55 16.82 1.79 -1.08
N ASP A 56 16.08 1.61 0.02
CA ASP A 56 16.54 2.03 1.34
C ASP A 56 17.80 1.27 1.80
N ASN A 57 17.88 -0.03 1.53
CA ASN A 57 19.09 -0.81 1.81
C ASN A 57 20.30 -0.35 0.97
N ASP A 58 20.10 -0.01 -0.30
CA ASP A 58 21.16 0.50 -1.17
C ASP A 58 21.66 1.87 -0.70
N MET A 59 20.76 2.77 -0.29
CA MET A 59 21.15 4.07 0.29
C MET A 59 21.99 3.91 1.56
N ARG A 60 21.65 2.95 2.43
CA ARG A 60 22.43 2.67 3.65
C ARG A 60 23.78 2.01 3.38
N ARG A 61 23.98 1.42 2.20
CA ARG A 61 25.22 0.77 1.77
C ARG A 61 26.12 1.69 0.94
N ALA A 62 25.64 2.85 0.51
CA ALA A 62 26.46 3.85 -0.15
C ALA A 62 27.52 4.40 0.84
N PRO A 63 28.80 4.53 0.42
CA PRO A 63 29.90 4.95 1.28
C PRO A 63 29.84 6.40 1.73
#